data_AF-D7FKE6-F1
#
_entry.id   AF-D7FKE6-F1
#
_cell.length_a   1.000
_cell.length_b   1.000
_cell.length_c   1.000
_cell.angle_alpha   90.00
_cell.angle_beta   90.00
_cell.angle_gamma   90.00
#
_symmetry.space_group_name_H-M   'P 1'
#
loop_
_entity.id
_entity.type
_entity.pdbx_description
1 polymer ?
#
loop_
_entity_poly.entity_id
_entity_poly.type
_entity_poly.pdbx_seq_one_letter_code
_entity_poly.pdbx_strand_id
1 'polypeptide(L)'
;MCMMHFQILVLLSAEARLQREGILFRKFLKENHFKLLSNGIVPPNAVFSSASFASVNIPMMAVWLTGLTGEERERFQALRRKFSEIQSDRDRAVIEADEACDKAAAELEKGREARSNKMAAKQRETFARRRAERADAWTEQLAIQDQQMFASLRAQWLKHDNVTVHPTHKVCVPTLLLNSPLSSWSPFPTSHISERGCGDRRYLFQ
;
A
#
# COMPACT_ATOMS: atom_id res chain seq x y z
N MET A 1 4.28 -30.70 8.40
CA MET A 1 4.32 -29.41 7.66
C MET A 1 4.91 -28.24 8.46
N CYS A 2 4.83 -28.20 9.80
CA CYS A 2 5.37 -27.07 10.59
C CYS A 2 6.90 -26.87 10.53
N MET A 3 7.71 -27.93 10.42
CA MET A 3 9.18 -27.79 10.38
C MET A 3 9.68 -27.08 9.12
N MET A 4 9.09 -27.37 7.96
CA MET A 4 9.42 -26.68 6.70
C MET A 4 9.07 -25.20 6.77
N HIS A 5 7.91 -24.86 7.35
CA HIS A 5 7.49 -23.48 7.54
C HIS A 5 8.45 -22.72 8.48
N PHE A 6 8.84 -23.32 9.60
CA PHE A 6 9.82 -22.75 10.51
C PHE A 6 11.19 -22.53 9.83
N GLN A 7 11.68 -23.51 9.06
CA GLN A 7 12.95 -23.40 8.34
C GLN A 7 12.93 -22.25 7.31
N ILE A 8 11.83 -22.10 6.56
CA ILE A 8 11.66 -20.99 5.61
C ILE A 8 11.64 -19.64 6.34
N LEU A 9 10.92 -19.53 7.46
CA LEU A 9 10.90 -18.29 8.26
C LEU A 9 12.28 -17.93 8.80
N VAL A 10 13.06 -18.92 9.26
CA VAL A 10 14.45 -18.69 9.72
C VAL A 10 15.32 -18.19 8.57
N LEU A 11 15.26 -18.82 7.39
CA LEU A 11 16.00 -18.37 6.21
C LEU A 11 15.63 -16.93 5.81
N LEU A 12 14.34 -16.62 5.79
CA LEU A 12 13.84 -15.31 5.41
C LEU A 12 14.25 -14.24 6.44
N SER A 13 14.25 -14.58 7.73
CA SER A 13 14.75 -13.69 8.79
C SER A 13 16.26 -13.43 8.68
N ALA A 14 17.04 -14.45 8.29
CA ALA A 14 18.46 -14.33 8.08
C ALA A 14 18.77 -13.44 6.86
N GLU A 15 18.03 -13.61 5.77
CA GLU A 15 18.13 -12.76 4.58
C GLU A 15 17.79 -11.31 4.91
N ALA A 16 16.67 -11.05 5.58
CA ALA A 16 16.27 -9.71 5.99
C ALA A 16 17.32 -9.04 6.90
N ARG A 17 17.91 -9.82 7.82
CA ARG A 17 19.00 -9.33 8.69
C ARG A 17 20.26 -8.97 7.90
N LEU A 18 20.65 -9.81 6.93
CA LEU A 18 21.80 -9.53 6.07
C LEU A 18 21.60 -8.27 5.21
N GLN A 19 20.40 -8.11 4.65
CA GLN A 19 20.04 -6.91 3.88
C GLN A 19 20.10 -5.64 4.75
N ARG A 20 19.54 -5.69 5.97
CA ARG A 20 19.57 -4.57 6.92
C ARG A 20 21.00 -4.20 7.30
N GLU A 21 21.81 -5.18 7.68
CA GLU A 21 23.23 -4.97 8.02
C GLU A 21 24.00 -4.39 6.82
N GLY A 22 23.75 -4.86 5.61
CA GLY A 22 24.34 -4.31 4.39
C GLY A 22 24.03 -2.82 4.21
N ILE A 23 22.78 -2.41 4.43
CA ILE A 23 22.36 -1.00 4.36
C ILE A 23 23.02 -0.17 5.45
N LEU A 24 23.02 -0.66 6.69
CA LEU A 24 23.64 0.04 7.83
C LEU A 24 25.14 0.20 7.63
N PHE A 25 25.81 -0.83 7.13
CA PHE A 25 27.23 -0.79 6.87
C PHE A 25 27.57 0.18 5.73
N ARG A 26 26.75 0.23 4.68
CA ARG A 26 26.87 1.24 3.62
C ARG A 26 26.77 2.65 4.21
N LYS A 27 25.76 2.91 5.06
CA LYS A 27 25.62 4.21 5.74
C LYS A 27 26.84 4.50 6.62
N PHE A 28 27.31 3.51 7.37
CA PHE A 28 28.50 3.62 8.22
C PHE A 28 29.72 4.07 7.41
N LEU A 29 30.03 3.39 6.31
CA LEU A 29 31.19 3.72 5.48
C LEU A 29 31.05 5.11 4.85
N LYS A 30 29.85 5.48 4.41
CA LYS A 30 29.60 6.81 3.81
C LYS A 30 29.76 7.94 4.84
N GLU A 31 29.17 7.78 6.02
CA GLU A 31 29.19 8.81 7.08
C GLU A 31 30.54 8.88 7.82
N ASN A 32 31.25 7.75 7.93
CA ASN A 32 32.51 7.67 8.67
C ASN A 32 33.74 7.55 7.77
N HIS A 33 33.62 7.76 6.45
CA HIS A 33 34.75 7.67 5.51
C HIS A 33 35.97 8.48 5.98
N PHE A 34 35.76 9.76 6.32
CA PHE A 34 36.84 10.63 6.81
C PHE A 34 37.44 10.17 8.14
N LYS A 35 36.61 9.64 9.05
CA LYS A 35 37.08 9.11 10.34
C LYS A 35 37.86 7.81 10.17
N LEU A 36 37.53 6.99 9.17
CA LEU A 36 38.28 5.79 8.85
C LEU A 36 39.67 6.17 8.33
N LEU A 37 39.75 7.12 7.40
CA LEU A 37 41.02 7.64 6.89
C LEU A 37 41.90 8.24 8.00
N SER A 38 41.32 9.02 8.91
CA SER A 38 42.07 9.61 10.04
C SER A 38 42.57 8.57 11.06
N ASN A 39 41.97 7.39 11.10
CA ASN A 39 42.38 6.26 11.95
C ASN A 39 43.33 5.28 11.23
N GLY A 40 43.83 5.64 10.04
CA GLY A 40 44.73 4.81 9.24
C GLY A 40 44.04 3.65 8.52
N ILE A 41 42.72 3.59 8.53
CA ILE A 41 41.95 2.51 7.90
C ILE A 41 41.51 3.00 6.52
N VAL A 42 42.23 2.57 5.49
CA VAL A 42 41.94 2.96 4.10
C VAL A 42 41.05 1.91 3.44
N PRO A 43 39.78 2.23 3.12
CA PRO A 43 38.91 1.31 2.38
C PRO A 43 39.37 1.21 0.90
N PRO A 44 39.37 0.01 0.29
CA PRO A 44 39.69 -0.14 -1.12
C PRO A 44 38.70 0.62 -2.02
N ASN A 45 39.19 1.24 -3.09
CA ASN A 45 38.37 2.00 -4.04
C ASN A 45 37.24 1.14 -4.68
N ALA A 46 37.43 -0.18 -4.75
CA ALA A 46 36.46 -1.14 -5.28
C ALA A 46 35.34 -1.56 -4.30
N VAL A 47 35.35 -1.04 -3.07
CA VAL A 47 34.27 -1.30 -2.09
C VAL A 47 32.95 -0.68 -2.55
N PHE A 48 33.02 0.46 -3.24
CA PHE A 48 31.87 1.12 -3.84
C PHE A 48 31.84 0.83 -5.34
N SER A 49 30.75 0.22 -5.82
CA SER A 49 30.62 -0.06 -7.26
C SER A 49 30.16 1.14 -8.08
N SER A 50 29.82 2.26 -7.42
CA SER A 50 29.45 3.52 -8.06
C SER A 50 30.19 4.71 -7.42
N ALA A 51 30.53 5.72 -8.23
CA ALA A 51 31.09 6.99 -7.76
C ALA A 51 30.14 7.75 -6.79
N SER A 52 28.85 7.40 -6.80
CA SER A 52 27.83 7.94 -5.89
C SER A 52 27.77 7.26 -4.52
N PHE A 53 28.65 6.29 -4.24
CA PHE A 53 28.63 5.49 -3.01
C PHE A 53 27.28 4.77 -2.75
N ALA A 54 26.51 4.54 -3.83
CA ALA A 54 25.14 4.04 -3.73
C ALA A 54 25.09 2.51 -3.52
N SER A 55 26.05 1.78 -4.07
CA SER A 55 26.12 0.33 -4.04
C SER A 55 27.47 -0.15 -3.51
N VAL A 56 27.41 -1.18 -2.67
CA VAL A 56 28.52 -1.66 -1.87
C VAL A 56 28.77 -3.14 -2.18
N ASN A 57 30.02 -3.50 -2.48
CA ASN A 57 30.40 -4.87 -2.82
C ASN A 57 30.74 -5.69 -1.55
N ILE A 58 29.75 -6.40 -1.02
CA ILE A 58 29.85 -7.17 0.23
C ILE A 58 31.00 -8.20 0.22
N PRO A 59 31.19 -9.03 -0.83
CA PRO A 59 32.32 -9.95 -0.91
C PRO A 59 33.69 -9.26 -0.81
N MET A 60 33.90 -8.18 -1.56
CA MET A 60 35.18 -7.45 -1.57
C MET A 60 35.51 -6.87 -0.19
N MET A 61 34.48 -6.42 0.53
CA MET A 61 34.64 -5.91 1.88
C MET A 61 34.96 -6.98 2.90
N ALA A 62 34.36 -8.16 2.79
CA ALA A 62 34.67 -9.27 3.68
C ALA A 62 36.16 -9.60 3.60
N VAL A 63 36.70 -9.67 2.38
CA VAL A 63 38.14 -9.86 2.14
C VAL A 63 38.97 -8.73 2.75
N TRP A 64 38.57 -7.48 2.54
CA TRP A 64 39.27 -6.34 3.13
C TRP A 64 39.29 -6.37 4.67
N LEU A 65 38.15 -6.63 5.32
CA LEU A 65 38.06 -6.72 6.78
C LEU A 65 38.90 -7.87 7.35
N THR A 66 39.07 -8.96 6.60
CA THR A 66 39.97 -10.05 7.00
C THR A 66 41.44 -9.66 6.93
N GLY A 67 41.80 -8.75 6.01
CA GLY A 67 43.17 -8.24 5.82
C GLY A 67 43.62 -7.16 6.81
N LEU A 68 42.70 -6.64 7.65
CA LEU A 68 43.05 -5.65 8.69
C LEU A 68 43.86 -6.29 9.82
N THR A 69 44.83 -5.55 10.34
CA THR A 69 45.58 -5.89 11.56
C THR A 69 44.67 -5.90 12.79
N GLY A 70 45.13 -6.51 13.90
CA GLY A 70 44.36 -6.58 15.15
C GLY A 70 43.95 -5.18 15.67
N GLU A 71 44.88 -4.24 15.66
CA GLU A 71 44.64 -2.85 16.11
C GLU A 71 43.68 -2.09 15.20
N GLU A 72 43.82 -2.21 13.88
CA GLU A 72 42.92 -1.60 12.91
C GLU A 72 41.49 -2.16 13.04
N ARG A 73 41.38 -3.47 13.29
CA ARG A 73 40.10 -4.13 13.52
C ARG A 73 39.43 -3.63 14.79
N GLU A 74 40.19 -3.40 15.86
CA GLU A 74 39.66 -2.86 17.11
C GLU A 74 39.15 -1.41 16.92
N ARG A 75 39.94 -0.55 16.27
CA ARG A 75 39.53 0.83 15.92
C ARG A 75 38.28 0.83 15.04
N PHE A 76 38.23 -0.05 14.04
CA PHE A 76 37.07 -0.22 13.17
C PHE A 76 35.81 -0.61 13.97
N GLN A 77 35.93 -1.60 14.87
CA GLN A 77 34.82 -2.05 15.70
C GLN A 77 34.35 -0.97 16.66
N ALA A 78 35.26 -0.19 17.25
CA ALA A 78 34.91 0.93 18.11
C ALA A 78 34.08 1.99 17.37
N LEU A 79 34.49 2.35 16.13
CA LEU A 79 33.73 3.25 15.27
C LEU A 79 32.35 2.67 14.91
N ARG A 80 32.28 1.38 14.56
CA ARG A 80 31.02 0.71 14.25
C ARG A 80 30.06 0.69 15.43
N ARG A 81 30.55 0.43 16.65
CA ARG A 81 29.73 0.43 17.87
C ARG A 81 29.13 1.81 18.12
N LYS A 82 29.95 2.87 18.09
CA LYS A 82 29.48 4.26 18.24
C LYS A 82 28.46 4.64 17.17
N PHE A 83 28.69 4.24 15.91
CA PHE A 83 27.72 4.48 14.85
C PHE A 83 26.39 3.75 15.08
N SER A 84 26.45 2.50 15.55
CA SER A 84 25.25 1.69 15.80
C SER A 84 24.41 2.29 16.94
N GLU A 85 25.06 2.82 17.98
CA GLU A 85 24.41 3.53 19.08
C GLU A 85 23.71 4.81 18.58
N ILE A 86 24.44 5.67 17.86
CA ILE A 86 23.87 6.89 17.25
C ILE A 86 22.68 6.55 16.33
N GLN A 87 22.80 5.50 15.53
CA GLN A 87 21.73 5.09 14.64
C GLN A 87 20.51 4.57 15.41
N SER A 88 20.73 3.81 16.49
CA SER A 88 19.65 3.35 17.37
C SER A 88 18.91 4.53 18.01
N ASP A 89 19.62 5.57 18.44
CA ASP A 89 19.01 6.76 19.03
C ASP A 89 18.20 7.55 18.00
N ARG A 90 18.71 7.67 16.76
CA ARG A 90 17.96 8.27 15.64
C ARG A 90 16.69 7.49 15.33
N ASP A 91 16.78 6.16 15.24
CA ASP A 91 15.63 5.31 14.97
C ASP A 91 14.59 5.45 16.09
N ARG A 92 15.01 5.53 17.36
CA ARG A 92 14.13 5.77 18.51
C ARG A 92 13.43 7.12 18.43
N ALA A 93 14.15 8.19 18.09
CA ALA A 93 13.58 9.52 17.97
C ALA A 93 12.51 9.61 16.87
N VAL A 94 12.69 8.88 15.76
CA VAL A 94 11.68 8.78 14.69
C VAL A 94 10.44 8.06 15.20
N ILE A 95 10.60 6.93 15.88
CA ILE A 95 9.46 6.18 16.45
C ILE A 95 8.68 7.05 17.43
N GLU A 96 9.35 7.78 18.32
CA GLU A 96 8.70 8.68 19.27
C GLU A 96 7.92 9.81 18.58
N ALA A 97 8.48 10.38 17.50
CA ALA A 97 7.81 11.40 16.71
C ALA A 97 6.57 10.84 15.98
N ASP A 98 6.67 9.65 15.40
CA ASP A 98 5.56 8.96 14.73
C ASP A 98 4.43 8.66 15.73
N GLU A 99 4.77 8.14 16.92
CA GLU A 99 3.81 7.89 17.99
C GLU A 99 3.10 9.18 18.46
N ALA A 100 3.82 10.30 18.54
CA ALA A 100 3.24 11.58 18.89
C ALA A 100 2.28 12.09 17.80
N CYS A 101 2.65 11.93 16.52
CA CYS A 101 1.80 12.22 15.38
C CYS A 101 0.51 11.38 15.40
N ASP A 102 0.62 10.08 15.66
CA ASP A 102 -0.53 9.17 15.73
C ASP A 102 -1.49 9.54 16.87
N LYS A 103 -0.95 9.88 18.05
CA LYS A 103 -1.75 10.35 19.19
C LYS A 103 -2.50 11.64 18.85
N ALA A 104 -1.83 12.62 18.26
CA ALA A 104 -2.45 13.88 17.85
C ALA A 104 -3.53 13.67 16.78
N ALA A 105 -3.31 12.75 15.83
CA ALA A 105 -4.29 12.39 14.82
C ALA A 105 -5.54 11.75 15.45
N ALA A 106 -5.35 10.83 16.40
CA ALA A 106 -6.44 10.17 17.12
C ALA A 106 -7.27 11.17 17.95
N GLU A 107 -6.62 12.13 18.61
CA GLU A 107 -7.32 13.20 19.35
C GLU A 107 -8.16 14.08 18.42
N LEU A 108 -7.61 14.47 17.27
CA LEU A 108 -8.34 15.23 16.26
C LEU A 108 -9.53 14.45 15.69
N GLU A 109 -9.37 13.14 15.46
CA GLU A 109 -10.45 12.28 15.00
C GLU A 109 -11.57 12.20 16.03
N LYS A 110 -11.23 11.98 17.31
CA LYS A 110 -12.20 11.94 18.41
C LYS A 110 -12.96 13.26 18.55
N GLY A 111 -12.26 14.40 18.44
CA GLY A 111 -12.90 15.72 18.44
C GLY A 111 -13.82 15.97 17.25
N ARG A 112 -13.57 15.30 16.11
CA ARG A 112 -14.37 15.41 14.87
C ARG A 112 -15.48 14.37 14.77
N GLU A 113 -15.50 13.35 15.63
CA GLU A 113 -16.39 12.19 15.53
C GLU A 113 -17.86 12.61 15.41
N ALA A 114 -18.35 13.47 16.32
CA ALA A 114 -19.74 13.92 16.30
C ALA A 114 -20.11 14.65 14.99
N ARG A 115 -19.22 15.51 14.49
CA ARG A 115 -19.41 16.19 13.20
C ARG A 115 -19.35 15.18 12.04
N SER A 116 -18.41 14.26 12.06
CA SER A 116 -18.26 13.21 11.05
C SER A 116 -19.53 12.37 10.96
N ASN A 117 -20.06 11.91 12.09
CA ASN A 117 -21.30 11.15 12.17
C ASN A 117 -22.50 11.94 11.64
N LYS A 118 -22.62 13.23 11.99
CA LYS A 118 -23.67 14.10 11.46
C LYS A 118 -23.56 14.27 9.94
N MET A 119 -22.35 14.44 9.42
CA MET A 119 -22.12 14.58 7.97
C MET A 119 -22.35 13.26 7.23
N ALA A 120 -21.94 12.13 7.80
CA ALA A 120 -22.19 10.80 7.27
C ALA A 120 -23.70 10.51 7.21
N ALA A 121 -24.46 10.87 8.25
CA ALA A 121 -25.92 10.74 8.25
C ALA A 121 -26.56 11.58 7.14
N LYS A 122 -26.15 12.85 6.98
CA LYS A 122 -26.60 13.70 5.88
C LYS A 122 -26.26 13.11 4.51
N GLN A 123 -25.04 12.59 4.34
CA GLN A 123 -24.63 11.95 3.09
C GLN A 123 -25.49 10.73 2.79
N ARG A 124 -25.73 9.85 3.77
CA ARG A 124 -26.63 8.70 3.63
C ARG A 124 -28.03 9.14 3.19
N GLU A 125 -28.57 10.18 3.81
CA GLU A 125 -29.88 10.74 3.43
C GLU A 125 -29.88 11.27 1.99
N THR A 126 -28.87 12.06 1.61
CA THR A 126 -28.78 12.57 0.24
C THR A 126 -28.61 11.47 -0.81
N PHE A 127 -27.87 10.40 -0.50
CA PHE A 127 -27.72 9.26 -1.40
C PHE A 127 -29.01 8.44 -1.50
N ALA A 128 -29.71 8.23 -0.38
CA ALA A 128 -31.01 7.57 -0.36
C ALA A 128 -32.04 8.35 -1.18
N ARG A 129 -32.10 9.68 -1.01
CA ARG A 129 -32.97 10.56 -1.80
C ARG A 129 -32.68 10.45 -3.30
N ARG A 130 -31.41 10.61 -3.69
CA ARG A 130 -31.00 10.48 -5.10
C ARG A 130 -31.29 9.10 -5.68
N ARG A 131 -31.23 8.03 -4.86
CA ARG A 131 -31.59 6.68 -5.28
C ARG A 131 -33.10 6.56 -5.54
N ALA A 132 -33.93 7.12 -4.67
CA ALA A 132 -35.37 7.18 -4.86
C ALA A 132 -35.72 7.97 -6.12
N GLU A 133 -35.15 9.17 -6.30
CA GLU A 133 -35.35 10.00 -7.49
C GLU A 133 -34.97 9.25 -8.79
N ARG A 134 -33.84 8.53 -8.79
CA ARG A 134 -33.46 7.70 -9.95
C ARG A 134 -34.41 6.53 -10.19
N ALA A 135 -34.88 5.88 -9.13
CA ALA A 135 -35.84 4.79 -9.25
C ALA A 135 -37.17 5.30 -9.81
N ASP A 136 -37.62 6.49 -9.39
CA ASP A 136 -38.87 7.10 -9.83
C ASP A 136 -38.78 7.51 -11.30
N ALA A 137 -37.73 8.24 -11.67
CA ALA A 137 -37.48 8.63 -13.06
C ALA A 137 -37.32 7.43 -14.01
N TRP A 138 -36.73 6.32 -13.52
CA TRP A 138 -36.64 5.08 -14.29
C TRP A 138 -38.00 4.38 -14.41
N THR A 139 -38.80 4.36 -13.34
CA THR A 139 -40.14 3.76 -13.33
C THR A 139 -41.08 4.46 -14.30
N GLU A 140 -41.00 5.79 -14.39
CA GLU A 140 -41.78 6.61 -15.33
C GLU A 140 -41.51 6.26 -16.81
N GLN A 141 -40.34 5.70 -17.12
CA GLN A 141 -39.97 5.28 -18.48
C GLN A 141 -40.47 3.87 -18.84
N LEU A 142 -40.97 3.11 -17.86
CA LEU A 142 -41.47 1.75 -18.07
C LEU A 142 -42.92 1.74 -18.57
N ALA A 143 -43.29 0.64 -19.25
CA ALA A 143 -44.69 0.37 -19.56
C ALA A 143 -45.51 0.13 -18.28
N ILE A 144 -46.80 0.45 -18.31
CA ILE A 144 -47.70 0.40 -17.14
C ILE A 144 -47.70 -0.97 -16.43
N GLN A 145 -47.56 -2.07 -17.19
CA GLN A 145 -47.47 -3.42 -16.64
C GLN A 145 -46.16 -3.65 -15.86
N ASP A 146 -45.04 -3.14 -16.38
CA ASP A 146 -43.71 -3.26 -15.75
C ASP A 146 -43.61 -2.36 -14.51
N GLN A 147 -44.31 -1.22 -14.48
CA GLN A 147 -44.42 -0.35 -13.31
C GLN A 147 -45.08 -1.08 -12.12
N GLN A 148 -46.16 -1.84 -12.39
CA GLN A 148 -46.85 -2.62 -11.36
C GLN A 148 -45.98 -3.74 -10.81
N MET A 149 -45.21 -4.42 -11.67
CA MET A 149 -44.23 -5.42 -11.26
C MET A 149 -43.12 -4.81 -10.41
N PHE A 150 -42.56 -3.67 -10.82
CA PHE A 150 -41.49 -2.99 -10.10
C PHE A 150 -41.94 -2.47 -8.73
N ALA A 151 -43.20 -2.06 -8.58
CA ALA A 151 -43.74 -1.60 -7.29
C ALA A 151 -43.54 -2.64 -6.16
N SER A 152 -43.62 -3.93 -6.49
CA SER A 152 -43.38 -5.04 -5.54
C SER A 152 -41.90 -5.21 -5.14
N LEU A 153 -40.97 -4.79 -5.99
CA LEU A 153 -39.51 -4.94 -5.81
C LEU A 153 -38.81 -3.67 -5.34
N ARG A 154 -39.48 -2.51 -5.44
CA ARG A 154 -38.95 -1.18 -5.12
C ARG A 154 -38.34 -1.10 -3.72
N ALA A 155 -38.98 -1.70 -2.72
CA ALA A 155 -38.49 -1.71 -1.35
C ALA A 155 -37.14 -2.44 -1.21
N GLN A 156 -36.93 -3.53 -1.95
CA GLN A 156 -35.67 -4.26 -1.95
C GLN A 156 -34.57 -3.49 -2.69
N TRP A 157 -34.92 -2.82 -3.78
CA TRP A 157 -34.00 -1.98 -4.54
C TRP A 157 -33.49 -0.76 -3.77
N LEU A 158 -34.36 -0.10 -3.00
CA LEU A 158 -33.97 1.06 -2.20
C LEU A 158 -33.09 0.68 -0.99
N LYS A 159 -33.18 -0.58 -0.54
CA LYS A 159 -32.47 -1.11 0.64
C LYS A 159 -30.98 -1.38 0.40
N HIS A 160 -30.56 -1.69 -0.83
CA HIS A 160 -29.18 -2.07 -1.13
C HIS A 160 -28.41 -0.94 -1.81
N ASP A 161 -27.18 -0.68 -1.33
CA ASP A 161 -26.34 0.39 -1.85
C ASP A 161 -25.71 0.08 -3.23
N ASN A 162 -25.76 -1.19 -3.67
CA ASN A 162 -24.97 -1.72 -4.79
C ASN A 162 -25.79 -2.32 -5.96
N VAL A 163 -27.04 -1.93 -6.16
CA VAL A 163 -27.82 -2.43 -7.31
C VAL A 163 -27.44 -1.63 -8.57
N THR A 164 -26.56 -2.19 -9.40
CA THR A 164 -26.23 -1.66 -10.72
C THR A 164 -27.31 -2.04 -11.73
N VAL A 165 -27.97 -1.03 -12.30
CA VAL A 165 -28.99 -1.22 -13.33
C VAL A 165 -28.31 -1.18 -14.70
N HIS A 166 -28.31 -2.30 -15.42
CA HIS A 166 -27.91 -2.29 -16.82
C HIS A 166 -29.07 -1.76 -17.69
N PRO A 167 -28.84 -0.76 -18.56
CA PRO A 167 -29.90 -0.05 -19.27
C PRO A 167 -30.67 -0.91 -20.30
N THR A 168 -30.24 -2.15 -20.56
CA THR A 168 -30.83 -3.04 -21.57
C THR A 168 -31.68 -4.18 -21.00
N HIS A 169 -31.69 -4.41 -19.69
CA HIS A 169 -32.49 -5.48 -19.08
C HIS A 169 -33.75 -4.92 -18.41
N LYS A 170 -34.93 -5.29 -18.94
CA LYS A 170 -36.24 -4.86 -18.42
C LYS A 170 -36.60 -5.41 -17.03
N VAL A 171 -35.79 -6.29 -16.47
CA VAL A 171 -35.95 -6.80 -15.09
C VAL A 171 -34.56 -6.95 -14.48
N CYS A 172 -34.23 -6.13 -13.48
CA CYS A 172 -33.01 -6.30 -12.69
C CYS A 172 -33.33 -7.24 -11.52
N VAL A 173 -32.79 -8.45 -11.58
CA VAL A 173 -32.79 -9.40 -10.45
C VAL A 173 -31.71 -8.95 -9.45
N PRO A 174 -32.00 -8.87 -8.15
CA PRO A 174 -30.98 -8.61 -7.13
C PRO A 174 -29.86 -9.65 -7.25
N THR A 175 -28.60 -9.19 -7.27
CA THR A 175 -27.40 -10.04 -7.41
C THR A 175 -27.29 -11.16 -6.34
N LEU A 176 -28.10 -11.10 -5.28
CA LEU A 176 -28.20 -12.13 -4.25
C LEU A 176 -29.07 -13.35 -4.63
N LEU A 177 -29.77 -13.33 -5.76
CA LEU A 177 -30.57 -14.47 -6.26
C LEU A 177 -29.89 -15.28 -7.37
N LEU A 178 -28.65 -14.93 -7.76
CA LEU A 178 -27.91 -15.64 -8.82
C LEU A 178 -27.13 -16.89 -8.34
N ASN A 179 -27.18 -17.22 -7.05
CA ASN A 179 -26.48 -18.39 -6.48
C ASN A 179 -27.44 -19.54 -6.06
N SER A 180 -28.55 -19.73 -6.76
CA SER A 180 -29.33 -20.98 -6.67
C SER A 180 -29.16 -21.79 -7.97
N PRO A 181 -28.85 -23.10 -7.88
CA PRO A 181 -28.41 -23.90 -9.01
C PRO A 181 -29.61 -24.36 -9.85
N LEU A 182 -30.16 -23.48 -10.67
CA LEU A 182 -30.92 -23.90 -11.84
C LEU A 182 -30.30 -23.22 -13.07
N SER A 183 -29.22 -23.86 -13.48
CA SER A 183 -28.59 -23.73 -14.78
C SER A 183 -29.61 -23.81 -15.91
N SER A 184 -29.65 -22.79 -16.74
CA SER A 184 -29.25 -22.94 -18.14
C SER A 184 -29.12 -21.56 -18.76
N TRP A 185 -28.28 -21.45 -19.79
CA TRP A 185 -28.07 -20.28 -20.64
C TRP A 185 -26.87 -19.37 -20.28
N SER A 186 -25.71 -19.85 -20.70
CA SER A 186 -24.66 -19.07 -21.37
C SER A 186 -24.02 -20.01 -22.44
N PRO A 187 -23.22 -19.55 -23.43
CA PRO A 187 -22.53 -18.25 -23.55
C PRO A 187 -22.46 -17.62 -24.97
N PHE A 188 -22.17 -16.30 -25.03
CA PHE A 188 -21.44 -15.56 -26.09
C PHE A 188 -21.95 -15.56 -27.57
N PRO A 189 -21.69 -14.46 -28.31
CA PRO A 189 -20.55 -14.51 -29.23
C PRO A 189 -19.63 -13.29 -29.13
N THR A 190 -18.34 -13.61 -29.18
CA THR A 190 -17.20 -12.74 -29.48
C THR A 190 -17.21 -12.32 -30.95
N SER A 191 -16.96 -11.05 -31.26
CA SER A 191 -15.92 -10.62 -32.22
C SER A 191 -15.96 -9.12 -32.58
N HIS A 192 -14.87 -8.44 -32.25
CA HIS A 192 -14.02 -7.59 -33.12
C HIS A 192 -14.33 -6.10 -33.44
N ILE A 193 -13.31 -5.27 -33.11
CA ILE A 193 -12.76 -4.06 -33.79
C ILE A 193 -13.47 -2.73 -33.42
N SER A 194 -12.82 -1.67 -32.90
CA SER A 194 -11.54 -1.05 -33.24
C SER A 194 -10.94 -0.26 -32.05
N GLU A 195 -9.67 -0.49 -31.75
CA GLU A 195 -8.78 0.47 -31.10
C GLU A 195 -8.52 1.68 -32.02
N ARG A 196 -8.54 2.90 -31.46
CA ARG A 196 -7.89 4.17 -31.89
C ARG A 196 -8.57 5.29 -31.06
N GLY A 197 -7.91 6.13 -30.28
CA GLY A 197 -6.49 6.34 -30.02
C GLY A 197 -6.30 7.28 -28.83
N CYS A 198 -5.10 7.22 -28.28
CA CYS A 198 -4.55 8.08 -27.25
C CYS A 198 -4.51 9.56 -27.72
N GLY A 199 -4.84 10.52 -26.84
CA GLY A 199 -4.85 11.94 -27.21
C GLY A 199 -5.21 12.91 -26.08
N ASP A 200 -4.35 12.95 -25.06
CA ASP A 200 -3.93 14.12 -24.28
C ASP A 200 -4.72 15.45 -24.46
N ARG A 201 -5.37 15.93 -23.39
CA ARG A 201 -5.35 17.37 -23.04
C ARG A 201 -5.79 17.66 -21.61
N ARG A 202 -4.80 18.08 -20.83
CA ARG A 202 -4.87 18.89 -19.59
C ARG A 202 -5.73 20.15 -19.78
N TYR A 203 -6.20 20.71 -18.67
CA TYR A 203 -6.30 22.13 -18.25
C TYR A 203 -7.50 22.23 -17.28
N LEU A 204 -7.26 22.23 -15.98
CA LEU A 204 -6.91 23.36 -15.10
C LEU A 204 -8.14 24.15 -14.60
N PHE A 205 -8.23 24.20 -13.26
CA PHE A 205 -8.80 25.25 -12.43
C PHE A 205 -9.22 26.54 -13.14
N GLN A 206 -10.50 26.88 -13.02
CA GLN A 206 -10.97 28.08 -12.30
C GLN A 206 -12.44 27.91 -11.92
#